data_AF-A0A7K2MXY7-F1
#
_entry.id   AF-A0A7K2MXY7-F1
#
_cell.length_a   1.000
_cell.length_b   1.000
_cell.length_c   1.000
_cell.angle_alpha   90.00
_cell.angle_beta   90.00
_cell.angle_gamma   90.00
#
_symmetry.space_group_name_H-M   'P 1'
#
loop_
_entity.id
_entity.type
_entity.pdbx_description
1 polymer ?
#
loop_
_entity_poly.entity_id
_entity_poly.type
_entity_poly.pdbx_seq_one_letter_code
_entity_poly.pdbx_strand_id
1 'polypeptide(L)'
;VELPTYAFQHERYWLDPEELEAADDTVAPSGAEVPDPDTRFWGAVADEDLGSLVALLGIDGEAGGAQERAAVEAALPVLASWLGRRRAAARVSHYRVGWTPVARRPDGATARLRGIWLLTVPARIGADDALVRRLASALGGAGADVRVVVVGDPGADSYDDLVAEVSSLTADGGELAGVLSLLGLISTDGPGDAREAAVGTLALLRALSGAAASVPVWSLTSGAVSTGGSERVSAPAQAVLWGLGRLLAEDTEVRWAGVVDVPVPCGDRVLRRLAEVLATPAEETEVAVRDAGVFARRLLKATGAADGPTRPTALVPRGTLLVSGGSDIWRDRVARRLLASGAAHVLVATAPDEPQPAGTPGPAVAGVSRVVCDVS
;
A
#
# COMPACT_ATOMS: atom_id res chain seq x y z
N VAL A 1 -28.35 -5.71 33.92
CA VAL A 1 -27.33 -6.62 33.32
C VAL A 1 -25.99 -6.06 33.73
N GLU A 2 -25.26 -6.76 34.59
CA GLU A 2 -23.89 -6.40 34.93
C GLU A 2 -23.03 -6.53 33.68
N LEU A 3 -22.27 -5.48 33.36
CA LEU A 3 -21.29 -5.52 32.27
C LEU A 3 -20.15 -6.46 32.68
N PRO A 4 -19.67 -7.34 31.79
CA PRO A 4 -18.55 -8.21 32.12
C PRO A 4 -17.30 -7.38 32.37
N THR A 5 -16.67 -7.60 33.52
CA THR A 5 -15.35 -7.08 33.87
C THR A 5 -14.28 -7.81 33.06
N TYR A 6 -14.15 -7.46 31.78
CA TYR A 6 -13.00 -7.85 30.98
C TYR A 6 -11.77 -7.15 31.55
N ALA A 7 -10.90 -7.91 32.22
CA ALA A 7 -9.55 -7.46 32.46
C ALA A 7 -8.84 -7.46 31.10
N PHE A 8 -8.53 -6.28 30.57
CA PHE A 8 -7.59 -6.15 29.47
C PHE A 8 -6.29 -6.84 29.93
N GLN A 9 -6.01 -8.03 29.40
CA GLN A 9 -4.63 -8.51 29.39
C GLN A 9 -3.88 -7.53 28.51
N HIS A 10 -3.05 -6.69 29.13
CA HIS A 10 -2.12 -5.81 28.44
C HIS A 10 -1.02 -6.64 27.79
N GLU A 11 -1.37 -7.54 26.87
CA GLU A 11 -0.38 -8.10 25.97
C GLU A 11 -0.07 -7.04 24.92
N ARG A 12 1.16 -6.55 24.95
CA ARG A 12 1.69 -5.71 23.88
C ARG A 12 1.84 -6.60 22.66
N TYR A 13 0.91 -6.48 21.72
CA TYR A 13 1.02 -7.07 20.39
C TYR A 13 2.03 -6.32 19.49
N TRP A 14 2.70 -5.30 20.02
CA TRP A 14 3.79 -4.58 19.36
C TRP A 14 5.11 -5.16 19.81
N LEU A 15 5.92 -5.64 18.86
CA LEU A 15 7.30 -6.09 19.08
C LEU A 15 8.05 -5.07 19.93
N ASP A 16 8.60 -5.51 21.05
CA ASP A 16 9.45 -4.67 21.89
C ASP A 16 10.72 -4.29 21.11
N PRO A 17 11.21 -3.04 21.18
CA PRO A 17 12.42 -2.63 20.47
C PRO A 17 13.62 -3.54 20.82
N GLU A 18 13.70 -3.98 22.08
CA GLU A 18 14.71 -4.90 22.58
C GLU A 18 14.54 -6.32 22.00
N GLU A 19 13.31 -6.78 21.75
CA GLU A 19 13.06 -8.04 21.06
C GLU A 19 13.40 -7.96 19.56
N LEU A 20 13.25 -6.78 18.96
CA LEU A 20 13.63 -6.54 17.57
C LEU A 20 15.15 -6.47 17.39
N GLU A 21 15.86 -5.91 18.37
CA GLU A 21 17.32 -5.92 18.45
C GLU A 21 17.85 -7.34 18.72
N ALA A 22 17.19 -8.11 19.60
CA ALA A 22 17.54 -9.50 19.85
C ALA A 22 17.21 -10.44 18.67
N ALA A 23 16.13 -10.18 17.93
CA ALA A 23 15.74 -10.99 16.77
C ALA A 23 16.71 -10.82 15.58
N ASP A 24 17.28 -9.63 15.38
CA ASP A 24 18.29 -9.36 14.34
C ASP A 24 19.60 -10.15 14.60
N ASP A 25 19.90 -10.44 15.87
CA ASP A 25 21.03 -11.27 16.31
C ASP A 25 20.76 -12.80 16.22
N THR A 26 19.52 -13.22 15.97
CA THR A 26 19.13 -14.66 15.99
C THR A 26 19.17 -15.38 14.64
N VAL A 27 19.62 -14.74 13.56
CA VAL A 27 20.15 -15.48 12.40
C VAL A 27 21.63 -15.79 12.61
N ALA A 28 21.96 -16.32 13.79
CA ALA A 28 23.24 -16.97 14.06
C ALA A 28 23.06 -18.47 13.80
N PRO A 29 23.87 -19.11 12.94
CA PRO A 29 23.90 -20.57 12.90
C PRO A 29 24.25 -21.10 14.29
N SER A 30 23.51 -22.11 14.76
CA SER A 30 23.71 -22.71 16.06
C SER A 30 25.08 -23.40 16.12
N GLY A 31 26.05 -22.70 16.69
CA GLY A 31 27.38 -23.17 17.05
C GLY A 31 28.12 -22.00 17.69
N ALA A 32 28.67 -22.18 18.89
CA ALA A 32 29.51 -21.18 19.55
C ALA A 32 30.84 -21.07 18.80
N GLU A 33 30.81 -20.47 17.61
CA GLU A 33 31.98 -20.02 16.89
C GLU A 33 32.38 -18.67 17.47
N VAL A 34 33.66 -18.59 17.84
CA VAL A 34 34.37 -17.32 18.03
C VAL A 34 33.95 -16.38 16.89
N PRO A 35 33.33 -15.21 17.17
CA PRO A 35 32.87 -14.34 16.10
C PRO A 35 34.03 -14.06 15.15
N ASP A 36 33.77 -14.22 13.85
CA ASP A 36 34.76 -14.06 12.79
C ASP A 36 35.55 -12.74 12.99
N PRO A 37 36.86 -12.70 12.67
CA PRO A 37 37.68 -11.49 12.74
C PRO A 37 37.01 -10.23 12.22
N ASP A 38 36.22 -10.30 11.14
CA ASP A 38 35.51 -9.13 10.61
C ASP A 38 34.44 -8.62 11.59
N THR A 39 33.69 -9.52 12.22
CA THR A 39 32.66 -9.16 13.22
C THR A 39 33.28 -8.48 14.43
N ARG A 40 34.42 -8.99 14.93
CA ARG A 40 35.13 -8.40 16.08
C ARG A 40 35.72 -7.04 15.75
N PHE A 41 36.34 -6.93 14.57
CA PHE A 41 36.90 -5.67 14.08
C PHE A 41 35.81 -4.59 13.96
N TRP A 42 34.70 -4.88 13.29
CA TRP A 42 33.61 -3.92 13.14
C TRP A 42 32.83 -3.66 14.44
N GLY A 43 32.84 -4.59 15.40
CA GLY A 43 32.37 -4.36 16.77
C GLY A 43 33.21 -3.29 17.47
N ALA A 44 34.53 -3.47 17.52
CA ALA A 44 35.46 -2.51 18.13
C ALA A 44 35.39 -1.11 17.47
N VAL A 45 35.21 -1.06 16.14
CA VAL A 45 34.99 0.21 15.43
C VAL A 45 33.65 0.85 15.79
N ALA A 46 32.59 0.06 15.99
CA ALA A 46 31.27 0.58 16.34
C ALA A 46 31.21 1.14 17.78
N ASP A 47 31.90 0.48 18.71
CA ASP A 47 31.94 0.84 20.12
C ASP A 47 33.02 1.89 20.45
N GLU A 48 33.76 2.35 19.42
CA GLU A 48 34.91 3.24 19.55
C GLU A 48 35.98 2.70 20.53
N ASP A 49 36.15 1.37 20.58
CA ASP A 49 37.12 0.69 21.44
C ASP A 49 38.50 0.63 20.78
N LEU A 50 39.30 1.66 21.03
CA LEU A 50 40.69 1.75 20.56
C LEU A 50 41.57 0.60 21.08
N GLY A 51 41.34 0.13 22.31
CA GLY A 51 42.15 -0.92 22.92
C GLY A 51 41.98 -2.25 22.19
N SER A 52 40.74 -2.66 22.00
CA SER A 52 40.41 -3.88 21.25
C SER A 52 40.83 -3.79 19.78
N LEU A 53 40.68 -2.61 19.16
CA LEU A 53 41.05 -2.41 17.76
C LEU A 53 42.57 -2.51 17.52
N VAL A 54 43.39 -1.90 18.38
CA VAL A 54 44.87 -1.92 18.28
C VAL A 54 45.40 -3.33 18.54
N ALA A 55 44.79 -4.07 19.48
CA ALA A 55 45.13 -5.47 19.74
C ALA A 55 44.77 -6.40 18.56
N LEU A 56 43.60 -6.21 17.95
CA LEU A 56 43.19 -6.95 16.74
C LEU A 56 44.13 -6.67 15.54
N LEU A 57 44.65 -5.45 15.43
CA LEU A 57 45.56 -5.04 14.37
C LEU A 57 47.04 -5.39 14.65
N GLY A 58 47.37 -5.87 15.86
CA GLY A 58 48.74 -6.22 16.24
C GLY A 58 49.69 -5.02 16.38
N ILE A 59 49.15 -3.83 16.69
CA ILE A 59 49.91 -2.57 16.78
C ILE A 59 50.65 -2.44 18.14
N ASP A 60 50.45 -3.39 19.05
CA ASP A 60 51.01 -3.41 20.41
C ASP A 60 52.50 -3.82 20.50
N GLY A 61 53.19 -4.00 19.36
CA GLY A 61 54.58 -4.47 19.30
C GLY A 61 55.64 -3.36 19.45
N GLU A 62 56.66 -3.63 20.25
CA GLU A 62 57.70 -2.71 20.72
C GLU A 62 58.34 -1.80 19.64
N ALA A 63 58.48 -0.52 19.99
CA ALA A 63 59.27 0.54 19.36
C ALA A 63 58.87 1.07 17.96
N GLY A 64 57.82 0.56 17.32
CA GLY A 64 57.34 1.06 16.01
C GLY A 64 55.94 1.67 15.99
N GLY A 65 55.02 1.17 16.82
CA GLY A 65 53.57 1.35 16.64
C GLY A 65 52.93 2.66 17.11
N ALA A 66 53.70 3.62 17.65
CA ALA A 66 53.13 4.85 18.21
C ALA A 66 52.45 5.72 17.15
N GLN A 67 53.02 5.73 15.94
CA GLN A 67 52.48 6.48 14.80
C GLN A 67 51.22 5.79 14.24
N GLU A 68 51.22 4.47 14.16
CA GLU A 68 50.09 3.64 13.72
C GLU A 68 48.94 3.73 14.72
N ARG A 69 49.21 3.67 16.03
CA ARG A 69 48.21 3.85 17.09
C ARG A 69 47.57 5.23 17.02
N ALA A 70 48.38 6.28 16.89
CA ALA A 70 47.87 7.64 16.74
C ALA A 70 47.02 7.82 15.46
N ALA A 71 47.38 7.14 14.37
CA ALA A 71 46.59 7.13 13.14
C ALA A 71 45.24 6.40 13.30
N VAL A 72 45.22 5.26 14.00
CA VAL A 72 43.97 4.52 14.31
C VAL A 72 43.09 5.34 15.24
N GLU A 73 43.63 5.95 16.29
CA GLU A 73 42.91 6.83 17.21
C GLU A 73 42.27 8.02 16.48
N ALA A 74 43.00 8.66 15.57
CA ALA A 74 42.47 9.76 14.76
C ALA A 74 41.39 9.33 13.76
N ALA A 75 41.47 8.10 13.23
CA ALA A 75 40.52 7.58 12.24
C ALA A 75 39.26 6.94 12.86
N LEU A 76 39.34 6.47 14.12
CA LEU A 76 38.30 5.68 14.77
C LEU A 76 36.93 6.38 14.80
N PRO A 77 36.78 7.66 15.20
CA PRO A 77 35.49 8.34 15.18
C PRO A 77 34.91 8.48 13.76
N VAL A 78 35.77 8.62 12.75
CA VAL A 78 35.35 8.73 11.34
C VAL A 78 34.82 7.39 10.84
N LEU A 79 35.49 6.29 11.19
CA LEU A 79 35.09 4.93 10.84
C LEU A 79 33.81 4.50 11.59
N ALA A 80 33.71 4.78 12.89
CA ALA A 80 32.51 4.56 13.70
C ALA A 80 31.31 5.30 13.10
N SER A 81 31.50 6.60 12.77
CA SER A 81 30.49 7.42 12.13
C SER A 81 30.09 6.91 10.73
N TRP A 82 31.05 6.43 9.95
CA TRP A 82 30.79 5.81 8.64
C TRP A 82 30.01 4.51 8.76
N LEU A 83 30.40 3.63 9.69
CA LEU A 83 29.74 2.35 9.93
C LEU A 83 28.33 2.55 10.47
N GLY A 84 28.14 3.49 11.39
CA GLY A 84 26.83 3.90 11.90
C GLY A 84 25.90 4.38 10.78
N ARG A 85 26.40 5.23 9.86
CA ARG A 85 25.62 5.63 8.66
C ARG A 85 25.28 4.45 7.77
N ARG A 86 26.22 3.52 7.56
CA ARG A 86 26.04 2.35 6.70
C ARG A 86 25.01 1.38 7.29
N ARG A 87 25.10 1.08 8.59
CA ARG A 87 24.12 0.24 9.31
C ARG A 87 22.74 0.90 9.34
N ALA A 88 22.66 2.21 9.62
CA ALA A 88 21.40 2.94 9.57
C ALA A 88 20.76 2.92 8.18
N ALA A 89 21.56 2.99 7.11
CA ALA A 89 21.06 2.86 5.74
C ALA A 89 20.61 1.43 5.41
N ALA A 90 21.30 0.41 5.93
CA ALA A 90 20.93 -1.00 5.76
C ALA A 90 19.64 -1.37 6.51
N ARG A 91 19.35 -0.73 7.65
CA ARG A 91 18.08 -0.90 8.39
C ARG A 91 16.87 -0.40 7.62
N VAL A 92 17.05 0.48 6.62
CA VAL A 92 15.94 0.97 5.79
C VAL A 92 15.71 0.01 4.63
N SER A 93 14.74 -0.89 4.80
CA SER A 93 14.24 -1.71 3.69
C SER A 93 13.26 -0.91 2.84
N HIS A 94 13.67 -0.57 1.62
CA HIS A 94 12.77 0.01 0.64
C HIS A 94 11.99 -1.11 -0.07
N TYR A 95 10.69 -0.92 -0.22
CA TYR A 95 9.82 -1.81 -0.99
C TYR A 95 9.16 -1.02 -2.11
N ARG A 96 8.78 -1.73 -3.17
CA ARG A 96 7.99 -1.19 -4.28
C ARG A 96 6.87 -2.16 -4.63
N VAL A 97 5.78 -1.62 -5.15
CA VAL A 97 4.74 -2.44 -5.77
C VAL A 97 5.28 -2.95 -7.12
N GLY A 98 5.08 -4.23 -7.39
CA GLY A 98 5.34 -4.87 -8.67
C GLY A 98 4.16 -5.72 -9.12
N TRP A 99 4.20 -6.13 -10.38
CA TRP A 99 3.14 -6.89 -11.03
C TRP A 99 3.74 -8.14 -11.67
N THR A 100 3.23 -9.31 -11.29
CA THR A 100 3.73 -10.59 -11.79
C THR A 100 2.65 -11.25 -12.65
N PRO A 101 2.98 -11.79 -13.84
CA PRO A 101 2.02 -12.54 -14.64
C PRO A 101 1.45 -13.72 -13.83
N VAL A 102 0.13 -13.87 -13.84
CA VAL A 102 -0.55 -15.04 -13.26
C VAL A 102 -0.47 -16.17 -14.28
N ALA A 103 0.10 -17.30 -13.87
CA ALA A 103 0.19 -18.48 -14.74
C ALA A 103 -1.21 -18.97 -15.13
N ARG A 104 -1.40 -19.26 -16.42
CA ARG A 104 -2.65 -19.92 -16.86
C ARG A 104 -2.68 -21.34 -16.30
N ARG A 105 -3.86 -21.79 -15.84
CA ARG A 105 -4.03 -23.20 -15.48
C ARG A 105 -3.64 -24.09 -16.67
N PRO A 106 -2.82 -25.13 -16.44
CA PRO A 106 -2.34 -26.01 -17.51
C PRO A 106 -3.46 -26.87 -18.11
N ASP A 107 -4.51 -27.16 -17.34
CA ASP A 107 -5.69 -27.85 -17.82
C ASP A 107 -6.59 -26.84 -18.57
N GLY A 108 -6.61 -26.92 -19.90
CA GLY A 108 -7.36 -26.04 -20.80
C GLY A 108 -8.88 -26.01 -20.62
N ALA A 109 -9.41 -26.46 -19.48
CA ALA A 109 -10.77 -26.21 -19.05
C ALA A 109 -10.92 -24.72 -18.71
N THR A 110 -11.57 -23.98 -19.59
CA THR A 110 -11.98 -22.60 -19.30
C THR A 110 -12.97 -22.63 -18.14
N ALA A 111 -12.57 -22.10 -16.98
CA ALA A 111 -13.49 -21.85 -15.89
C ALA A 111 -14.68 -21.03 -16.44
N ARG A 112 -15.90 -21.49 -16.13
CA ARG A 112 -17.14 -20.84 -16.59
C ARG A 112 -17.84 -20.20 -15.41
N LEU A 113 -18.38 -19.03 -15.66
CA LEU A 113 -19.32 -18.41 -14.73
C LEU A 113 -20.57 -19.27 -14.66
N ARG A 114 -21.24 -19.22 -13.51
CA ARG A 114 -22.49 -19.93 -13.23
C ARG A 114 -23.40 -19.01 -12.43
N GLY A 115 -24.69 -19.33 -12.41
CA GLY A 115 -25.68 -18.61 -11.63
C GLY A 115 -25.86 -17.17 -12.07
N ILE A 116 -26.53 -16.40 -11.20
CA ILE A 116 -26.78 -14.99 -11.43
C ILE A 116 -25.54 -14.18 -11.07
N TRP A 117 -25.16 -13.24 -11.94
CA TRP A 117 -24.13 -12.26 -11.69
C TRP A 117 -24.72 -10.86 -11.71
N LEU A 118 -24.56 -10.10 -10.61
CA LEU A 118 -24.95 -8.69 -10.61
C LEU A 118 -23.84 -7.87 -11.26
N LEU A 119 -24.23 -7.03 -12.21
CA LEU A 119 -23.40 -5.98 -12.79
C LEU A 119 -23.90 -4.64 -12.24
N THR A 120 -23.27 -4.13 -11.18
CA THR A 120 -23.70 -2.86 -10.59
C THR A 120 -23.06 -1.69 -11.30
N VAL A 121 -23.84 -0.68 -11.65
CA VAL A 121 -23.44 0.44 -12.52
C VAL A 121 -23.82 1.75 -11.83
N PRO A 122 -22.93 2.76 -11.78
CA PRO A 122 -23.31 4.06 -11.24
C PRO A 122 -24.34 4.74 -12.16
N ALA A 123 -25.31 5.45 -11.58
CA ALA A 123 -26.39 6.11 -12.33
C ALA A 123 -25.90 7.03 -13.46
N ARG A 124 -24.75 7.69 -13.28
CA ARG A 124 -24.11 8.53 -14.31
C ARG A 124 -23.68 7.78 -15.57
N ILE A 125 -23.36 6.48 -15.47
CA ILE A 125 -23.05 5.62 -16.63
C ILE A 125 -24.34 5.00 -17.15
N GLY A 126 -25.18 4.47 -16.25
CA GLY A 126 -26.46 3.87 -16.59
C GLY A 126 -26.36 2.52 -17.32
N ALA A 127 -27.47 1.79 -17.38
CA ALA A 127 -27.51 0.42 -17.91
C ALA A 127 -27.26 0.32 -19.43
N ASP A 128 -27.58 1.37 -20.19
CA ASP A 128 -27.51 1.37 -21.66
C ASP A 128 -26.12 1.72 -22.22
N ASP A 129 -25.16 2.04 -21.36
CA ASP A 129 -23.80 2.37 -21.76
C ASP A 129 -23.14 1.25 -22.57
N ALA A 130 -22.29 1.64 -23.53
CA ALA A 130 -21.65 0.70 -24.45
C ALA A 130 -20.67 -0.26 -23.73
N LEU A 131 -19.95 0.21 -22.72
CA LEU A 131 -19.06 -0.63 -21.90
C LEU A 131 -19.88 -1.61 -21.07
N VAL A 132 -20.97 -1.16 -20.45
CA VAL A 132 -21.88 -1.99 -19.64
C VAL A 132 -22.45 -3.14 -20.49
N ARG A 133 -23.00 -2.83 -21.67
CA ARG A 133 -23.52 -3.86 -22.59
C ARG A 133 -22.44 -4.85 -23.05
N ARG A 134 -21.22 -4.39 -23.30
CA ARG A 134 -20.10 -5.27 -23.68
C ARG A 134 -19.65 -6.16 -22.54
N LEU A 135 -19.58 -5.65 -21.32
CA LEU A 135 -19.27 -6.45 -20.12
C LEU A 135 -20.37 -7.49 -19.87
N ALA A 136 -21.64 -7.08 -19.88
CA ALA A 136 -22.77 -8.00 -19.71
C ALA A 136 -22.77 -9.11 -20.77
N SER A 137 -22.55 -8.75 -22.04
CA SER A 137 -22.46 -9.72 -23.14
C SER A 137 -21.28 -10.69 -22.96
N ALA A 138 -20.12 -10.20 -22.53
CA ALA A 138 -18.95 -11.05 -22.32
C ALA A 138 -19.12 -12.02 -21.15
N LEU A 139 -19.68 -11.58 -20.03
CA LEU A 139 -19.98 -12.44 -18.88
C LEU A 139 -21.07 -13.46 -19.23
N GLY A 140 -22.10 -13.04 -19.96
CA GLY A 140 -23.14 -13.94 -20.48
C GLY A 140 -22.57 -15.01 -21.43
N GLY A 141 -21.68 -14.61 -22.35
CA GLY A 141 -20.96 -15.55 -23.21
C GLY A 141 -20.03 -16.52 -22.45
N ALA A 142 -19.63 -16.16 -21.23
CA ALA A 142 -18.85 -17.00 -20.33
C ALA A 142 -19.72 -17.88 -19.39
N GLY A 143 -21.05 -17.75 -19.44
CA GLY A 143 -22.01 -18.62 -18.74
C GLY A 143 -22.81 -17.98 -17.60
N ALA A 144 -22.66 -16.68 -17.34
CA ALA A 144 -23.42 -15.97 -16.30
C ALA A 144 -24.83 -15.58 -16.76
N ASP A 145 -25.83 -15.63 -15.87
CA ASP A 145 -27.08 -14.88 -16.03
C ASP A 145 -26.85 -13.46 -15.46
N VAL A 146 -26.59 -12.49 -16.33
CA VAL A 146 -26.20 -11.14 -15.91
C VAL A 146 -27.43 -10.28 -15.63
N ARG A 147 -27.52 -9.74 -14.41
CA ARG A 147 -28.53 -8.75 -14.03
C ARG A 147 -27.85 -7.41 -13.78
N VAL A 148 -28.22 -6.40 -14.57
CA VAL A 148 -27.68 -5.05 -14.43
C VAL A 148 -28.50 -4.30 -13.40
N VAL A 149 -27.82 -3.74 -12.39
CA VAL A 149 -28.43 -2.95 -11.31
C VAL A 149 -27.82 -1.56 -11.34
N VAL A 150 -28.66 -0.55 -11.46
CA VAL A 150 -28.21 0.85 -11.44
C VAL A 150 -28.22 1.33 -10.00
N VAL A 151 -27.07 1.74 -9.50
CA VAL A 151 -26.91 2.31 -8.16
C VAL A 151 -26.87 3.82 -8.30
N GLY A 152 -27.83 4.50 -7.69
CA GLY A 152 -27.91 5.95 -7.62
C GLY A 152 -26.94 6.57 -6.62
N ASP A 153 -27.08 7.89 -6.47
CA ASP A 153 -26.14 8.68 -5.69
C ASP A 153 -26.25 8.35 -4.19
N PRO A 154 -25.12 8.29 -3.46
CA PRO A 154 -25.13 8.07 -2.02
C PRO A 154 -25.90 9.19 -1.30
N GLY A 155 -27.14 8.90 -0.88
CA GLY A 155 -28.06 9.83 -0.22
C GLY A 155 -29.37 10.10 -0.97
N ALA A 156 -29.45 9.77 -2.27
CA ALA A 156 -30.69 9.81 -3.05
C ALA A 156 -31.42 8.47 -3.03
N ASP A 157 -30.69 7.36 -3.13
CA ASP A 157 -31.24 6.02 -3.00
C ASP A 157 -31.32 5.61 -1.53
N SER A 158 -32.47 5.08 -1.11
CA SER A 158 -32.54 4.45 0.20
C SER A 158 -31.75 3.15 0.15
N TYR A 159 -30.93 2.91 1.17
CA TYR A 159 -30.34 1.60 1.43
C TYR A 159 -31.37 0.46 1.29
N ASP A 160 -32.61 0.70 1.72
CA ASP A 160 -33.70 -0.27 1.66
C ASP A 160 -34.11 -0.60 0.21
N ASP A 161 -34.01 0.35 -0.72
CA ASP A 161 -34.35 0.14 -2.13
C ASP A 161 -33.34 -0.82 -2.77
N LEU A 162 -32.04 -0.63 -2.49
CA LEU A 162 -30.99 -1.52 -3.01
C LEU A 162 -31.10 -2.93 -2.40
N VAL A 163 -31.46 -3.05 -1.13
CA VAL A 163 -31.75 -4.35 -0.48
C VAL A 163 -32.94 -5.04 -1.14
N ALA A 164 -34.03 -4.31 -1.39
CA ALA A 164 -35.24 -4.84 -2.03
C ALA A 164 -34.95 -5.28 -3.47
N GLU A 165 -34.18 -4.49 -4.22
CA GLU A 165 -33.77 -4.82 -5.58
C GLU A 165 -32.93 -6.11 -5.61
N VAL A 166 -31.86 -6.19 -4.80
CA VAL A 166 -31.03 -7.41 -4.69
C VAL A 166 -31.87 -8.63 -4.30
N SER A 167 -32.77 -8.48 -3.33
CA SER A 167 -33.65 -9.56 -2.87
C SER A 167 -34.58 -10.04 -3.99
N SER A 168 -35.17 -9.10 -4.75
CA SER A 168 -36.07 -9.41 -5.86
C SER A 168 -35.41 -10.22 -6.98
N LEU A 169 -34.12 -9.98 -7.24
CA LEU A 169 -33.36 -10.67 -8.28
C LEU A 169 -33.11 -12.16 -7.96
N THR A 170 -33.23 -12.54 -6.69
CA THR A 170 -33.09 -13.92 -6.22
C THR A 170 -34.44 -14.60 -5.91
N ALA A 171 -35.55 -13.86 -6.00
CA ALA A 171 -36.88 -14.34 -5.62
C ALA A 171 -37.39 -15.52 -6.47
N ASP A 172 -36.97 -15.62 -7.74
CA ASP A 172 -37.35 -16.70 -8.65
C ASP A 172 -36.56 -18.01 -8.43
N GLY A 173 -35.83 -18.13 -7.31
CA GLY A 173 -35.01 -19.31 -6.97
C GLY A 173 -33.65 -19.33 -7.69
N GLY A 174 -33.26 -18.23 -8.31
CA GLY A 174 -31.93 -18.06 -8.89
C GLY A 174 -30.87 -17.86 -7.81
N GLU A 175 -29.83 -18.70 -7.80
CA GLU A 175 -28.71 -18.55 -6.89
C GLU A 175 -27.78 -17.43 -7.39
N LEU A 176 -27.61 -16.41 -6.55
CA LEU A 176 -26.62 -15.38 -6.80
C LEU A 176 -25.22 -15.98 -6.63
N ALA A 177 -24.37 -15.81 -7.64
CA ALA A 177 -23.06 -16.44 -7.70
C ALA A 177 -21.89 -15.44 -7.61
N GLY A 178 -22.14 -14.15 -7.89
CA GLY A 178 -21.11 -13.12 -7.81
C GLY A 178 -21.59 -11.72 -8.20
N VAL A 179 -20.77 -10.73 -7.90
CA VAL A 179 -21.01 -9.33 -8.24
C VAL A 179 -19.77 -8.75 -8.91
N LEU A 180 -19.96 -8.09 -10.05
CA LEU A 180 -18.98 -7.21 -10.68
C LEU A 180 -19.46 -5.77 -10.55
N SER A 181 -18.78 -4.98 -9.73
CA SER A 181 -19.13 -3.59 -9.43
C SER A 181 -18.36 -2.60 -10.26
N LEU A 182 -19.06 -1.77 -11.03
CA LEU A 182 -18.51 -0.70 -11.87
C LEU A 182 -18.58 0.66 -11.15
N LEU A 183 -18.93 0.69 -9.86
CA LEU A 183 -18.97 1.92 -9.07
C LEU A 183 -17.59 2.61 -8.97
N GLY A 184 -16.51 1.85 -9.22
CA GLY A 184 -15.15 2.36 -9.37
C GLY A 184 -14.87 3.13 -10.65
N LEU A 185 -15.75 3.05 -11.65
CA LEU A 185 -15.65 3.84 -12.87
C LEU A 185 -16.19 5.26 -12.59
N ILE A 186 -15.30 6.10 -12.11
CA ILE A 186 -15.51 7.54 -11.92
C ILE A 186 -14.83 8.34 -13.02
N SER A 187 -15.47 9.46 -13.41
CA SER A 187 -14.80 10.53 -14.16
C SER A 187 -13.70 11.12 -13.27
N THR A 188 -12.62 11.64 -13.85
CA THR A 188 -11.46 12.12 -13.09
C THR A 188 -11.59 13.61 -12.71
N ASP A 189 -12.80 14.08 -12.43
CA ASP A 189 -13.10 15.51 -12.35
C ASP A 189 -12.91 16.11 -10.94
N GLY A 190 -12.75 15.28 -9.90
CA GLY A 190 -12.30 15.75 -8.59
C GLY A 190 -12.27 14.72 -7.45
N PRO A 191 -11.86 15.14 -6.23
CA PRO A 191 -11.83 14.28 -5.04
C PRO A 191 -13.23 13.81 -4.57
N GLY A 192 -14.30 14.51 -4.97
CA GLY A 192 -15.68 14.09 -4.72
C GLY A 192 -16.00 12.71 -5.31
N ASP A 193 -15.45 12.43 -6.48
CA ASP A 193 -15.73 11.18 -7.21
C ASP A 193 -15.11 9.96 -6.49
N ALA A 194 -13.90 10.11 -5.94
CA ALA A 194 -13.26 9.04 -5.16
C ALA A 194 -14.06 8.68 -3.90
N ARG A 195 -14.60 9.70 -3.22
CA ARG A 195 -15.47 9.49 -2.05
C ARG A 195 -16.77 8.80 -2.47
N GLU A 196 -17.38 9.22 -3.56
CA GLU A 196 -18.62 8.62 -4.06
C GLU A 196 -18.42 7.13 -4.39
N ALA A 197 -17.36 6.77 -5.11
CA ALA A 197 -17.03 5.38 -5.42
C ALA A 197 -16.86 4.52 -4.15
N ALA A 198 -16.17 5.04 -3.13
CA ALA A 198 -15.96 4.35 -1.86
C ALA A 198 -17.29 4.18 -1.09
N VAL A 199 -18.10 5.25 -0.98
CA VAL A 199 -19.38 5.20 -0.27
C VAL A 199 -20.36 4.28 -0.99
N GLY A 200 -20.47 4.38 -2.32
CA GLY A 200 -21.32 3.50 -3.13
C GLY A 200 -20.91 2.02 -3.00
N THR A 201 -19.60 1.74 -2.98
CA THR A 201 -19.11 0.38 -2.74
C THR A 201 -19.51 -0.12 -1.35
N LEU A 202 -19.34 0.68 -0.30
CA LEU A 202 -19.76 0.30 1.05
C LEU A 202 -21.29 0.11 1.17
N ALA A 203 -22.08 0.96 0.50
CA ALA A 203 -23.54 0.83 0.47
C ALA A 203 -23.97 -0.47 -0.21
N LEU A 204 -23.33 -0.84 -1.34
CA LEU A 204 -23.56 -2.11 -2.02
C LEU A 204 -23.25 -3.30 -1.10
N LEU A 205 -22.10 -3.29 -0.42
CA LEU A 205 -21.72 -4.39 0.48
C LEU A 205 -22.71 -4.52 1.64
N ARG A 206 -23.16 -3.40 2.21
CA ARG A 206 -24.21 -3.42 3.23
C ARG A 206 -25.53 -3.97 2.68
N ALA A 207 -25.92 -3.59 1.46
CA ALA A 207 -27.18 -4.06 0.87
C ALA A 207 -27.14 -5.57 0.57
N LEU A 208 -26.01 -6.09 0.09
CA LEU A 208 -25.80 -7.53 -0.07
C LEU A 208 -25.91 -8.26 1.28
N SER A 209 -25.33 -7.69 2.34
CA SER A 209 -25.48 -8.22 3.70
C SER A 209 -26.94 -8.19 4.18
N GLY A 210 -27.66 -7.09 3.93
CA GLY A 210 -29.08 -6.94 4.28
C GLY A 210 -29.98 -7.94 3.55
N ALA A 211 -29.64 -8.31 2.32
CA ALA A 211 -30.31 -9.35 1.54
C ALA A 211 -29.82 -10.78 1.86
N ALA A 212 -28.97 -10.96 2.88
CA ALA A 212 -28.33 -12.23 3.24
C ALA A 212 -27.57 -12.91 2.07
N ALA A 213 -27.04 -12.12 1.13
CA ALA A 213 -26.31 -12.60 -0.02
C ALA A 213 -24.79 -12.66 0.27
N SER A 214 -24.26 -13.88 0.46
CA SER A 214 -22.83 -14.11 0.71
C SER A 214 -22.11 -14.58 -0.56
N VAL A 215 -21.81 -13.63 -1.46
CA VAL A 215 -21.25 -13.92 -2.80
C VAL A 215 -19.98 -13.10 -3.08
N PRO A 216 -19.04 -13.61 -3.89
CA PRO A 216 -17.82 -12.89 -4.22
C PRO A 216 -18.10 -11.55 -4.90
N VAL A 217 -17.59 -10.46 -4.32
CA VAL A 217 -17.69 -9.09 -4.89
C VAL A 217 -16.35 -8.66 -5.48
N TRP A 218 -16.35 -8.35 -6.76
CA TRP A 218 -15.23 -7.75 -7.48
C TRP A 218 -15.53 -6.29 -7.80
N SER A 219 -14.58 -5.40 -7.53
CA SER A 219 -14.64 -4.01 -7.97
C SER A 219 -13.79 -3.78 -9.21
N LEU A 220 -14.38 -3.20 -10.25
CA LEU A 220 -13.70 -2.89 -11.50
C LEU A 220 -13.25 -1.43 -11.52
N THR A 221 -11.99 -1.24 -11.91
CA THR A 221 -11.35 0.06 -12.15
C THR A 221 -10.72 0.08 -13.55
N SER A 222 -10.37 1.27 -14.04
CA SER A 222 -9.68 1.46 -15.31
C SER A 222 -8.67 2.59 -15.24
N GLY A 223 -7.39 2.25 -15.37
CA GLY A 223 -6.28 3.21 -15.33
C GLY A 223 -5.91 3.65 -13.91
N ALA A 224 -6.34 2.90 -12.89
CA ALA A 224 -6.01 3.13 -11.49
C ALA A 224 -4.57 2.68 -11.13
N VAL A 225 -4.04 1.74 -11.91
CA VAL A 225 -2.72 1.13 -11.67
C VAL A 225 -1.88 1.06 -12.95
N SER A 226 -0.58 0.90 -12.77
CA SER A 226 0.38 0.65 -13.85
C SER A 226 1.10 -0.66 -13.59
N THR A 227 1.02 -1.57 -14.56
CA THR A 227 1.64 -2.91 -14.51
C THR A 227 3.09 -2.91 -14.99
N GLY A 228 3.56 -1.85 -15.64
CA GLY A 228 4.90 -1.74 -16.20
C GLY A 228 5.29 -0.33 -16.62
N GLY A 229 6.58 -0.11 -16.87
CA GLY A 229 7.16 1.24 -16.99
C GLY A 229 6.66 2.11 -18.15
N SER A 230 6.00 1.53 -19.16
CA SER A 230 5.39 2.29 -20.28
C SER A 230 3.93 2.69 -20.03
N GLU A 231 3.27 2.07 -19.05
CA GLU A 231 1.88 2.34 -18.71
C GLU A 231 1.78 3.50 -17.71
N ARG A 232 0.89 4.46 -17.99
CA ARG A 232 0.62 5.59 -17.09
C ARG A 232 -0.68 5.36 -16.34
N VAL A 233 -0.69 5.74 -15.07
CA VAL A 233 -1.93 5.86 -14.29
C VAL A 233 -2.70 7.07 -14.83
N SER A 234 -3.88 6.83 -15.37
CA SER A 234 -4.75 7.87 -15.95
C SER A 234 -5.92 8.24 -15.05
N ALA A 235 -6.29 7.38 -14.09
CA ALA A 235 -7.41 7.59 -13.18
C ALA A 235 -7.00 7.33 -11.72
N PRO A 236 -6.10 8.16 -11.13
CA PRO A 236 -5.57 7.93 -9.79
C PRO A 236 -6.65 7.97 -8.70
N ALA A 237 -7.76 8.69 -8.91
CA ALA A 237 -8.89 8.73 -7.98
C ALA A 237 -9.50 7.34 -7.73
N GLN A 238 -9.47 6.45 -8.73
CA GLN A 238 -10.00 5.09 -8.62
C GLN A 238 -9.14 4.19 -7.71
N ALA A 239 -7.90 4.58 -7.42
CA ALA A 239 -7.02 3.86 -6.50
C ALA A 239 -7.56 3.83 -5.05
N VAL A 240 -8.55 4.66 -4.71
CA VAL A 240 -9.26 4.59 -3.42
C VAL A 240 -9.85 3.20 -3.17
N LEU A 241 -10.37 2.53 -4.20
CA LEU A 241 -10.96 1.19 -4.07
C LEU A 241 -9.91 0.11 -3.89
N TRP A 242 -8.69 0.34 -4.37
CA TRP A 242 -7.53 -0.52 -4.10
C TRP A 242 -7.11 -0.42 -2.62
N GLY A 243 -7.17 0.79 -2.06
CA GLY A 243 -6.98 1.02 -0.63
C GLY A 243 -8.06 0.34 0.21
N LEU A 244 -9.32 0.61 -0.12
CA LEU A 244 -10.49 0.05 0.57
C LEU A 244 -10.53 -1.47 0.49
N GLY A 245 -10.26 -2.05 -0.69
CA GLY A 245 -10.30 -3.50 -0.91
C GLY A 245 -9.30 -4.26 -0.04
N ARG A 246 -8.15 -3.67 0.31
CA ARG A 246 -7.21 -4.29 1.26
C ARG A 246 -7.72 -4.33 2.69
N LEU A 247 -8.59 -3.38 3.08
CA LEU A 247 -9.26 -3.41 4.38
C LEU A 247 -10.40 -4.44 4.37
N LEU A 248 -11.18 -4.46 3.27
CA LEU A 248 -12.31 -5.38 3.10
C LEU A 248 -11.90 -6.84 2.96
N ALA A 249 -10.68 -7.12 2.47
CA ALA A 249 -10.17 -8.49 2.39
C ALA A 249 -10.00 -9.17 3.76
N GLU A 250 -9.91 -8.38 4.84
CA GLU A 250 -9.84 -8.89 6.23
C GLU A 250 -11.23 -9.02 6.88
N ASP A 251 -12.28 -8.52 6.24
CA ASP A 251 -13.65 -8.60 6.74
C ASP A 251 -14.24 -9.99 6.47
N THR A 252 -14.86 -10.60 7.48
CA THR A 252 -15.41 -11.96 7.39
C THR A 252 -16.91 -12.00 7.10
N GLU A 253 -17.62 -10.88 7.27
CA GLU A 253 -19.05 -10.78 7.02
C GLU A 253 -19.35 -10.57 5.53
N VAL A 254 -18.43 -9.91 4.82
CA VAL A 254 -18.52 -9.64 3.40
C VAL A 254 -17.57 -10.55 2.62
N ARG A 255 -18.07 -11.20 1.55
CA ARG A 255 -17.24 -11.98 0.63
C ARG A 255 -16.55 -11.07 -0.39
N TRP A 256 -15.62 -10.25 0.07
CA TRP A 256 -14.79 -9.44 -0.81
C TRP A 256 -13.85 -10.34 -1.61
N ALA A 257 -14.00 -10.37 -2.95
CA ALA A 257 -13.16 -11.19 -3.82
C ALA A 257 -11.95 -10.42 -4.33
N GLY A 258 -12.08 -9.12 -4.60
CA GLY A 258 -10.93 -8.31 -4.98
C GLY A 258 -11.24 -7.06 -5.80
N VAL A 259 -10.18 -6.41 -6.26
CA VAL A 259 -10.20 -5.31 -7.23
C VAL A 259 -9.52 -5.75 -8.51
N VAL A 260 -10.13 -5.42 -9.64
CA VAL A 260 -9.59 -5.65 -10.97
C VAL A 260 -9.48 -4.35 -11.75
N ASP A 261 -8.32 -4.08 -12.36
CA ASP A 261 -8.14 -2.96 -13.29
C ASP A 261 -8.07 -3.46 -14.73
N VAL A 262 -8.80 -2.82 -15.64
CA VAL A 262 -8.85 -3.16 -17.07
C VAL A 262 -8.63 -1.92 -17.94
N PRO A 263 -8.05 -2.04 -19.14
CA PRO A 263 -7.99 -0.91 -20.07
C PRO A 263 -9.39 -0.64 -20.65
N VAL A 264 -9.83 0.63 -20.62
CA VAL A 264 -11.00 1.10 -21.36
C VAL A 264 -10.53 1.97 -22.53
N PRO A 265 -10.92 1.66 -23.79
CA PRO A 265 -11.86 0.61 -24.20
C PRO A 265 -11.28 -0.81 -24.07
N CYS A 266 -12.11 -1.76 -23.61
CA CYS A 266 -11.71 -3.16 -23.45
C CYS A 266 -11.69 -3.90 -24.79
N GLY A 267 -10.62 -4.61 -25.15
CA GLY A 267 -10.64 -5.58 -26.25
C GLY A 267 -11.30 -6.91 -25.85
N ASP A 268 -11.74 -7.72 -26.81
CA ASP A 268 -12.35 -9.04 -26.53
C ASP A 268 -11.42 -9.98 -25.78
N ARG A 269 -10.10 -9.81 -25.96
CA ARG A 269 -9.08 -10.57 -25.23
C ARG A 269 -9.05 -10.25 -23.75
N VAL A 270 -9.21 -8.97 -23.40
CA VAL A 270 -9.32 -8.49 -22.01
C VAL A 270 -10.62 -9.00 -21.40
N LEU A 271 -11.75 -8.87 -22.10
CA LEU A 271 -13.07 -9.30 -21.61
C LEU A 271 -13.11 -10.80 -21.28
N ARG A 272 -12.56 -11.65 -22.16
CA ARG A 272 -12.48 -13.10 -21.90
C ARG A 272 -11.62 -13.40 -20.67
N ARG A 273 -10.48 -12.72 -20.50
CA ARG A 273 -9.61 -12.91 -19.34
C ARG A 273 -10.25 -12.41 -18.05
N LEU A 274 -10.99 -11.31 -18.12
CA LEU A 274 -11.79 -10.83 -17.00
C LEU A 274 -12.79 -11.92 -16.56
N ALA A 275 -13.53 -12.52 -17.50
CA ALA A 275 -14.43 -13.63 -17.18
C ALA A 275 -13.69 -14.85 -16.59
N GLU A 276 -12.49 -15.19 -17.09
CA GLU A 276 -11.63 -16.24 -16.52
C GLU A 276 -11.23 -15.95 -15.05
N VAL A 277 -10.90 -14.69 -14.74
CA VAL A 277 -10.57 -14.23 -13.37
C VAL A 277 -11.79 -14.36 -12.46
N LEU A 278 -12.95 -13.89 -12.91
CA LEU A 278 -14.20 -13.92 -12.12
C LEU A 278 -14.73 -15.34 -11.89
N ALA A 279 -14.49 -16.27 -12.82
CA ALA A 279 -14.95 -17.66 -12.73
C ALA A 279 -14.09 -18.55 -11.82
N THR A 280 -12.93 -18.06 -11.38
CA THR A 280 -12.00 -18.81 -10.53
C THR A 280 -12.10 -18.30 -9.09
N PRO A 281 -12.11 -19.19 -8.08
CA PRO A 281 -11.98 -18.75 -6.69
C PRO A 281 -10.79 -17.80 -6.53
N ALA A 282 -10.98 -16.69 -5.81
CA ALA A 282 -9.98 -15.63 -5.69
C ALA A 282 -8.78 -16.12 -4.88
N GLU A 283 -7.75 -16.64 -5.56
CA GLU A 283 -6.40 -16.78 -5.00
C GLU A 283 -5.67 -15.43 -5.01
N GLU A 284 -6.06 -14.55 -5.93
CA GLU A 284 -5.51 -13.21 -6.11
C GLU A 284 -6.64 -12.19 -5.93
N THR A 285 -6.43 -11.18 -5.08
CA THR A 285 -7.44 -10.15 -4.76
C THR A 285 -7.14 -8.78 -5.37
N GLU A 286 -5.94 -8.60 -5.94
CA GLU A 286 -5.47 -7.35 -6.53
C GLU A 286 -4.90 -7.63 -7.93
N VAL A 287 -5.74 -7.47 -8.96
CA VAL A 287 -5.48 -7.99 -10.31
C VAL A 287 -5.56 -6.90 -11.38
N ALA A 288 -4.66 -6.94 -12.36
CA ALA A 288 -4.72 -6.12 -13.55
C ALA A 288 -4.84 -7.00 -14.79
N VAL A 289 -5.89 -6.80 -15.59
CA VAL A 289 -6.09 -7.52 -16.85
C VAL A 289 -5.68 -6.60 -17.99
N ARG A 290 -4.78 -7.08 -18.85
CA ARG A 290 -4.27 -6.36 -20.03
C ARG A 290 -4.33 -7.27 -21.25
N ASP A 291 -4.03 -6.72 -22.42
CA ASP A 291 -3.87 -7.53 -23.63
C ASP A 291 -2.68 -8.50 -23.54
N ALA A 292 -1.64 -8.15 -22.80
CA ALA A 292 -0.51 -9.03 -22.53
C ALA A 292 -0.88 -10.24 -21.67
N GLY A 293 -1.74 -10.06 -20.65
CA GLY A 293 -2.05 -11.12 -19.69
C GLY A 293 -2.84 -10.63 -18.49
N VAL A 294 -2.98 -11.51 -17.50
CA VAL A 294 -3.47 -11.19 -16.16
C VAL A 294 -2.24 -11.04 -15.26
N PHE A 295 -2.20 -9.99 -14.47
CA PHE A 295 -1.10 -9.69 -13.55
C PHE A 295 -1.64 -9.54 -12.14
N ALA A 296 -0.93 -10.06 -11.16
CA ALA A 296 -1.26 -9.89 -9.76
C ALA A 296 -0.25 -8.98 -9.05
N ARG A 297 -0.75 -8.20 -8.10
CA ARG A 297 0.04 -7.24 -7.33
C ARG A 297 0.98 -7.97 -6.35
N ARG A 298 2.21 -7.47 -6.22
CA ARG A 298 3.23 -7.99 -5.30
C ARG A 298 3.96 -6.84 -4.61
N LEU A 299 4.38 -7.05 -3.37
CA LEU A 299 5.33 -6.17 -2.69
C LEU A 299 6.74 -6.73 -2.90
N LEU A 300 7.60 -5.99 -3.59
CA LEU A 300 8.95 -6.41 -3.95
C LEU A 300 9.98 -5.57 -3.20
N LYS A 301 11.08 -6.18 -2.77
CA LYS A 301 12.23 -5.44 -2.22
C LYS A 301 12.80 -4.54 -3.32
N ALA A 302 12.95 -3.26 -3.03
CA ALA A 302 13.55 -2.30 -3.95
C ALA A 302 15.08 -2.41 -3.85
N THR A 303 15.68 -3.20 -4.74
CA THR A 303 17.14 -3.32 -4.86
C THR A 303 17.64 -2.20 -5.77
N GLY A 304 18.05 -1.07 -5.20
CA GLY A 304 18.44 0.08 -6.03
C GLY A 304 19.15 1.27 -5.39
N ALA A 305 19.54 1.22 -4.11
CA ALA A 305 20.27 2.33 -3.48
C ALA A 305 21.49 1.92 -2.64
N ALA A 306 21.72 0.62 -2.44
CA ALA A 306 22.73 0.14 -1.50
C ALA A 306 24.09 -0.24 -2.14
N ASP A 307 24.13 -0.59 -3.43
CA ASP A 307 25.27 -1.32 -4.01
C ASP A 307 26.05 -0.59 -5.14
N GLY A 308 25.93 0.74 -5.25
CA GLY A 308 26.70 1.52 -6.23
C GLY A 308 27.26 2.81 -5.64
N PRO A 309 28.50 3.25 -6.01
CA PRO A 309 29.09 4.50 -5.52
C PRO A 309 28.40 5.77 -6.06
N THR A 310 27.43 5.62 -6.96
CA THR A 310 26.61 6.72 -7.44
C THR A 310 25.57 7.09 -6.40
N ARG A 311 25.97 8.01 -5.51
CA ARG A 311 25.08 8.75 -4.64
C ARG A 311 23.89 9.23 -5.49
N PRO A 312 22.63 8.85 -5.20
CA PRO A 312 21.50 9.48 -5.86
C PRO A 312 21.70 10.99 -5.74
N THR A 313 21.59 11.72 -6.85
CA THR A 313 21.80 13.17 -6.89
C THR A 313 21.03 13.78 -5.73
N ALA A 314 21.75 14.27 -4.72
CA ALA A 314 21.12 14.84 -3.55
C ALA A 314 20.17 15.92 -4.05
N LEU A 315 18.89 15.86 -3.65
CA LEU A 315 17.95 16.94 -3.93
C LEU A 315 18.60 18.23 -3.43
N VAL A 316 18.88 19.15 -4.34
CA VAL A 316 19.31 20.51 -3.99
C VAL A 316 18.03 21.34 -3.98
N PRO A 317 17.38 21.51 -2.83
CA PRO A 317 16.13 22.24 -2.77
C PRO A 317 16.37 23.70 -3.19
N ARG A 318 15.59 24.17 -4.16
CA ARG A 318 15.62 25.57 -4.61
C ARG A 318 14.33 26.26 -4.21
N GLY A 319 14.44 27.47 -3.70
CA GLY A 319 13.29 28.27 -3.29
C GLY A 319 12.63 27.77 -2.00
N THR A 320 11.32 28.02 -1.90
CA THR A 320 10.49 27.62 -0.75
C THR A 320 9.90 26.24 -0.98
N LEU A 321 10.06 25.34 0.00
CA LEU A 321 9.43 24.02 -0.02
C LEU A 321 8.14 24.03 0.81
N LEU A 322 7.05 23.51 0.26
CA LEU A 322 5.80 23.33 0.98
C LEU A 322 5.74 21.93 1.62
N VAL A 323 5.37 21.89 2.91
CA VAL A 323 5.04 20.67 3.65
C VAL A 323 3.59 20.79 4.09
N SER A 324 2.72 19.94 3.57
CA SER A 324 1.28 19.91 3.86
C SER A 324 0.85 18.56 4.45
N GLY A 325 -0.15 18.60 5.34
CA GLY A 325 -0.73 17.40 5.95
C GLY A 325 0.20 16.66 6.91
N GLY A 326 -0.31 15.57 7.50
CA GLY A 326 0.39 14.79 8.52
C GLY A 326 0.44 15.46 9.89
N SER A 327 0.78 14.70 10.92
CA SER A 327 0.85 15.22 12.29
C SER A 327 2.01 16.20 12.49
N ASP A 328 1.88 17.08 13.47
CA ASP A 328 2.91 18.08 13.85
C ASP A 328 4.32 17.50 13.97
N ILE A 329 4.44 16.32 14.58
CA ILE A 329 5.73 15.67 14.83
C ILE A 329 6.46 15.37 13.51
N TRP A 330 5.73 14.87 12.50
CA TRP A 330 6.33 14.53 11.21
C TRP A 330 6.64 15.78 10.39
N ARG A 331 5.75 16.79 10.40
CA ARG A 331 5.98 18.06 9.69
C ARG A 331 7.25 18.75 10.18
N ASP A 332 7.43 18.84 11.50
CA ASP A 332 8.61 19.45 12.10
C ASP A 332 9.89 18.66 11.79
N ARG A 333 9.82 17.32 11.80
CA ARG A 333 10.97 16.47 11.47
C ARG A 333 11.35 16.60 9.99
N VAL A 334 10.38 16.63 9.09
CA VAL A 334 10.59 16.83 7.65
C VAL A 334 11.15 18.23 7.40
N ALA A 335 10.59 19.28 7.99
CA ALA A 335 11.07 20.65 7.85
C ALA A 335 12.54 20.79 8.29
N ARG A 336 12.89 20.27 9.47
CA ARG A 336 14.30 20.26 9.95
C ARG A 336 15.22 19.50 8.99
N ARG A 337 14.77 18.36 8.44
CA ARG A 337 15.56 17.58 7.47
C ARG A 337 15.78 18.34 6.16
N LEU A 338 14.76 19.05 5.67
CA LEU A 338 14.85 19.86 4.46
C LEU A 338 15.80 21.04 4.63
N LEU A 339 15.73 21.76 5.76
CA LEU A 339 16.68 22.83 6.11
C LEU A 339 18.12 22.30 6.21
N ALA A 340 18.33 21.18 6.89
CA ALA A 340 19.63 20.52 6.98
C ALA A 340 20.17 20.04 5.63
N SER A 341 19.29 19.86 4.63
CA SER A 341 19.64 19.49 3.26
C SER A 341 19.87 20.71 2.35
N GLY A 342 19.84 21.93 2.90
CA GLY A 342 20.12 23.18 2.20
C GLY A 342 18.88 23.94 1.71
N ALA A 343 17.67 23.59 2.15
CA ALA A 343 16.49 24.38 1.82
C ALA A 343 16.61 25.78 2.44
N ALA A 344 16.42 26.83 1.62
CA ALA A 344 16.47 28.21 2.09
C ALA A 344 15.23 28.56 2.94
N HIS A 345 14.08 27.98 2.60
CA HIS A 345 12.83 28.23 3.32
C HIS A 345 11.89 27.02 3.23
N VAL A 346 11.19 26.72 4.33
CA VAL A 346 10.14 25.70 4.40
C VAL A 346 8.84 26.35 4.88
N LEU A 347 7.78 26.21 4.09
CA LEU A 347 6.42 26.59 4.46
C LEU A 347 5.67 25.35 4.92
N VAL A 348 5.14 25.37 6.13
CA VAL A 348 4.32 24.30 6.69
C VAL A 348 2.86 24.74 6.69
N ALA A 349 2.02 24.03 5.95
CA ALA A 349 0.58 24.29 5.89
C ALA A 349 -0.18 23.32 6.81
N THR A 350 -1.07 23.87 7.64
CA THR A 350 -1.91 23.13 8.59
C THR A 350 -3.38 23.39 8.33
N ALA A 351 -4.23 22.37 8.51
CA ALA A 351 -5.67 22.55 8.38
C ALA A 351 -6.25 23.31 9.61
N PRO A 352 -7.38 24.04 9.47
CA PRO A 352 -8.00 24.80 10.57
C PRO A 352 -8.48 23.92 11.74
N ASP A 353 -8.96 22.72 11.43
CA ASP A 353 -9.61 21.81 12.39
C ASP A 353 -8.66 20.75 12.96
N GLU A 354 -7.36 20.86 12.70
CA GLU A 354 -6.38 19.96 13.32
C GLU A 354 -6.22 20.36 14.80
N PRO A 355 -6.53 19.47 15.77
CA PRO A 355 -6.38 19.81 17.17
C PRO A 355 -4.91 20.14 17.42
N GLN A 356 -4.61 21.42 17.69
CA GLN A 356 -3.29 21.78 18.18
C GLN A 356 -3.07 20.94 19.44
N PRO A 357 -2.00 20.12 19.51
CA PRO A 357 -1.69 19.44 20.74
C PRO A 357 -1.61 20.50 21.85
N ALA A 358 -2.18 20.19 23.01
CA ALA A 358 -2.04 20.99 24.22
C ALA A 358 -0.56 20.93 24.66
N GLY A 359 0.30 21.65 23.94
CA GLY A 359 1.73 21.63 24.05
C GLY A 359 2.27 22.84 23.32
N THR A 360 3.17 23.56 23.96
CA THR A 360 3.82 24.74 23.40
C THR A 360 4.36 24.40 22.01
N PRO A 361 4.04 25.18 20.96
CA PRO A 361 4.66 24.99 19.66
C PRO A 361 6.18 24.89 19.86
N GLY A 362 6.80 23.86 19.28
CA GLY A 362 8.25 23.70 19.36
C GLY A 362 8.95 25.01 18.96
N PRO A 363 10.17 25.27 19.49
CA PRO A 363 10.85 26.55 19.30
C PRO A 363 10.87 26.95 17.83
N ALA A 364 10.64 28.24 17.56
CA ALA A 364 10.66 28.77 16.19
C ALA A 364 11.97 28.37 15.50
N VAL A 365 11.86 27.57 14.44
CA VAL A 365 13.01 27.15 13.64
C VAL A 365 13.23 28.21 12.58
N ALA A 366 14.40 28.87 12.61
CA ALA A 366 14.77 29.83 11.58
C ALA A 366 14.66 29.20 10.18
N GLY A 367 13.99 29.89 9.26
CA GLY A 367 13.73 29.37 7.92
C GLY A 367 12.43 28.55 7.78
N VAL A 368 11.63 28.39 8.83
CA VAL A 368 10.28 27.78 8.76
C VAL A 368 9.20 28.83 8.95
N SER A 369 8.24 28.89 8.02
CA SER A 369 6.98 29.63 8.19
C SER A 369 5.82 28.64 8.31
N ARG A 370 4.81 28.99 9.11
CA ARG A 370 3.59 28.19 9.29
C ARG A 370 2.38 28.99 8.79
N VAL A 371 1.51 28.34 8.04
CA VAL A 371 0.25 28.90 7.56
C VAL A 371 -0.90 27.96 7.88
N VAL A 372 -2.02 28.52 8.34
CA VAL A 372 -3.28 27.79 8.43
C VAL A 372 -3.97 27.93 7.08
N CYS A 373 -4.11 26.82 6.37
CA CYS A 373 -4.73 26.76 5.06
C CYS A 373 -5.41 25.40 4.93
N ASP A 374 -6.68 25.41 4.54
CA ASP A 374 -7.32 24.21 4.07
C ASP A 374 -6.68 23.80 2.74
N VAL A 375 -6.27 22.53 2.64
CA VAL A 375 -5.63 21.96 1.45
C VAL A 375 -6.60 21.10 0.64
N SER A 376 -7.88 21.08 1.03
CA SER A 376 -8.95 20.35 0.34
C SER A 376 -9.52 21.05 -0.88
#